data_AF-A0A0T7BM24-F1
#
_entry.id   AF-A0A0T7BM24-F1
#
_cell.length_a   1.000
_cell.length_b   1.000
_cell.length_c   1.000
_cell.angle_alpha   90.00
_cell.angle_beta   90.00
_cell.angle_gamma   90.00
#
_symmetry.space_group_name_H-M   'P 1'
#
loop_
_entity.id
_entity.type
_entity.pdbx_description
1 polymer ?
#
loop_
_entity_poly.entity_id
_entity_poly.type
_entity_poly.pdbx_seq_one_letter_code
_entity_poly.pdbx_strand_id
1 'polypeptide(L)'
;MSSSNPDFQNPEQNIPPIDPQELTIRTFISLRSKNFKLGVGELLAAKEAIAGGFGQTPAELAETLKILWCHNRSQQEQFEPIWSSVIASIPVPQQNPPQLPERQPTKIESSPERIDPLAEITPPPVSQSILEPKAEPQLSSLPIRAPFTPAENEETSPFQTYYPITRRSLVYNWRYLRRLVADGPRNVVDIDATIDEVTHQGFYLAPVYRRQERNDASLLLLLDQNGSMTPFHRFERDLIETALYESCLEREQVNVFYFHNVPAANVYKDVYLTEPISLETVLANCSDCTSILIVSDGGAARGYRELKRIRATTSFLSKLKQHSSLIAWLNPMPEDRWIGSSAEIIANLIPMYEMDNNGLSNAIDIVRGL
;
A
#
# COMPACT_ATOMS: atom_id res chain seq x y z
N MET A 1 -33.15 -35.67 -43.51
CA MET A 1 -31.76 -35.83 -43.98
C MET A 1 -31.43 -34.56 -44.75
N SER A 2 -30.93 -33.54 -44.07
CA SER A 2 -29.51 -33.30 -43.81
C SER A 2 -28.91 -32.42 -44.91
N SER A 3 -28.79 -31.13 -44.61
CA SER A 3 -27.87 -30.22 -45.29
C SER A 3 -27.21 -29.37 -44.21
N SER A 4 -26.01 -29.79 -43.85
CA SER A 4 -25.14 -29.21 -42.82
C SER A 4 -24.52 -27.90 -43.29
N ASN A 5 -24.52 -26.90 -42.40
CA ASN A 5 -23.69 -25.69 -42.50
C ASN A 5 -22.20 -26.04 -42.32
N PRO A 6 -21.26 -25.36 -42.99
CA PRO A 6 -19.84 -25.43 -42.67
C PRO A 6 -19.48 -24.42 -41.58
N ASP A 7 -18.80 -24.90 -40.54
CA ASP A 7 -18.20 -24.11 -39.47
C ASP A 7 -17.07 -23.20 -39.98
N PHE A 8 -17.11 -21.93 -39.58
CA PHE A 8 -15.99 -21.00 -39.67
C PHE A 8 -15.04 -21.25 -38.48
N GLN A 9 -13.87 -21.84 -38.74
CA GLN A 9 -12.74 -21.86 -37.81
C GLN A 9 -11.82 -20.66 -38.07
N ASN A 10 -11.65 -19.82 -37.04
CA ASN A 10 -10.65 -18.74 -36.99
C ASN A 10 -9.23 -19.32 -36.87
N PRO A 11 -8.20 -18.69 -37.47
CA PRO A 11 -6.84 -19.18 -37.44
C PRO A 11 -6.13 -18.75 -36.15
N GLU A 12 -6.02 -19.65 -35.18
CA GLU A 12 -5.02 -19.49 -34.11
C GLU A 12 -3.63 -19.67 -34.71
N GLN A 13 -2.86 -18.58 -34.66
CA GLN A 13 -1.48 -18.53 -35.14
C GLN A 13 -0.61 -19.44 -34.28
N ASN A 14 -0.04 -20.42 -34.97
CA ASN A 14 0.89 -21.42 -34.50
C ASN A 14 2.23 -20.75 -34.13
N ILE A 15 2.42 -20.38 -32.85
CA ILE A 15 3.68 -19.89 -32.30
C ILE A 15 4.41 -21.08 -31.66
N PRO A 16 5.70 -21.36 -31.99
CA PRO A 16 6.42 -22.52 -31.47
C PRO A 16 6.57 -22.45 -29.94
N PRO A 17 6.74 -23.59 -29.25
CA PRO A 17 6.98 -23.62 -27.81
C PRO A 17 8.39 -23.09 -27.55
N ILE A 18 8.49 -21.79 -27.29
CA ILE A 18 9.75 -21.13 -26.96
C ILE A 18 9.93 -21.18 -25.44
N ASP A 19 11.09 -21.61 -24.98
CA ASP A 19 11.44 -21.57 -23.56
C ASP A 19 11.63 -20.10 -23.11
N PRO A 20 10.76 -19.57 -22.22
CA PRO A 20 10.84 -18.17 -21.76
C PRO A 20 12.15 -17.88 -21.01
N GLN A 21 12.79 -18.88 -20.43
CA GLN A 21 14.05 -18.70 -19.72
C GLN A 21 15.20 -18.39 -20.67
N GLU A 22 15.24 -19.03 -21.84
CA GLU A 22 16.28 -18.83 -22.85
C GLU A 22 16.20 -17.42 -23.46
N LEU A 23 14.99 -16.92 -23.72
CA LEU A 23 14.77 -15.54 -24.18
C LEU A 23 15.27 -14.51 -23.17
N THR A 24 15.05 -14.77 -21.89
CA THR A 24 15.47 -13.89 -20.79
C THR A 24 16.99 -13.83 -20.68
N ILE A 25 17.68 -14.97 -20.80
CA ILE A 25 19.14 -15.01 -20.74
C ILE A 25 19.75 -14.25 -21.94
N ARG A 26 19.21 -14.46 -23.15
CA ARG A 26 19.72 -13.78 -24.36
C ARG A 26 19.52 -12.28 -24.31
N THR A 27 18.33 -11.83 -23.90
CA THR A 27 18.05 -10.40 -23.74
C THR A 27 18.90 -9.74 -22.67
N PHE A 28 19.15 -10.42 -21.55
CA PHE A 28 20.07 -9.95 -20.51
C PHE A 28 21.49 -9.74 -21.05
N ILE A 29 22.02 -10.72 -21.81
CA ILE A 29 23.37 -10.62 -22.41
C ILE A 29 23.43 -9.47 -23.42
N SER A 30 22.41 -9.33 -24.28
CA SER A 30 22.34 -8.23 -25.26
C SER A 30 22.24 -6.86 -24.60
N LEU A 31 21.49 -6.71 -23.51
CA LEU A 31 21.39 -5.44 -22.77
C LEU A 31 22.70 -5.09 -22.05
N ARG A 32 23.36 -6.08 -21.44
CA ARG A 32 24.67 -5.89 -20.80
C ARG A 32 25.74 -5.44 -21.81
N SER A 33 25.69 -5.95 -23.04
CA SER A 33 26.60 -5.54 -24.12
C SER A 33 26.41 -4.07 -24.54
N LYS A 34 25.23 -3.49 -24.30
CA LYS A 34 24.88 -2.09 -24.60
C LYS A 34 24.98 -1.17 -23.37
N ASN A 35 25.83 -1.53 -22.40
CA ASN A 35 26.21 -0.70 -21.26
C ASN A 35 25.12 -0.47 -20.20
N PHE A 36 24.10 -1.33 -20.14
CA PHE A 36 23.17 -1.35 -19.01
C PHE A 36 23.86 -1.92 -17.76
N LYS A 37 23.67 -1.28 -16.59
CA LYS A 37 24.24 -1.71 -15.31
C LYS A 37 23.46 -2.88 -14.71
N LEU A 38 23.38 -3.99 -15.46
CA LEU A 38 22.60 -5.15 -15.05
C LEU A 38 23.46 -6.19 -14.32
N GLY A 39 22.98 -6.63 -13.15
CA GLY A 39 23.66 -7.57 -12.26
C GLY A 39 23.06 -8.97 -12.25
N VAL A 40 23.74 -9.93 -11.61
CA VAL A 40 23.25 -11.32 -11.49
C VAL A 40 21.93 -11.39 -10.69
N GLY A 41 21.72 -10.47 -9.74
CA GLY A 41 20.48 -10.38 -8.96
C GLY A 41 19.24 -10.10 -9.81
N GLU A 42 19.36 -9.29 -10.85
CA GLU A 42 18.22 -8.96 -11.73
C GLU A 42 17.91 -10.10 -12.73
N LEU A 43 18.91 -10.91 -13.08
CA LEU A 43 18.69 -12.14 -13.85
C LEU A 43 18.00 -13.22 -13.00
N LEU A 44 18.36 -13.32 -11.71
CA LEU A 44 17.68 -14.21 -10.78
C LEU A 44 16.23 -13.75 -10.53
N ALA A 45 16.01 -12.44 -10.34
CA ALA A 45 14.68 -11.86 -10.22
C ALA A 45 13.81 -12.12 -11.46
N ALA A 46 14.39 -12.03 -12.66
CA ALA A 46 13.69 -12.37 -13.91
C ALA A 46 13.36 -13.87 -14.00
N LYS A 47 14.27 -14.75 -13.58
CA LYS A 47 14.01 -16.21 -13.53
C LYS A 47 12.93 -16.57 -12.51
N GLU A 48 12.92 -15.91 -11.35
CA GLU A 48 11.91 -16.10 -10.32
C GLU A 48 10.55 -15.59 -10.78
N ALA A 49 10.50 -14.46 -11.51
CA ALA A 49 9.28 -13.99 -12.15
C ALA A 49 8.73 -15.00 -13.16
N ILE A 50 9.59 -15.62 -13.98
CA ILE A 50 9.15 -16.65 -14.94
C ILE A 50 8.68 -17.92 -14.23
N ALA A 51 9.37 -18.35 -13.17
CA ALA A 51 8.92 -19.46 -12.33
C ALA A 51 7.58 -19.18 -11.64
N GLY A 52 7.30 -17.91 -11.32
CA GLY A 52 6.02 -17.40 -10.83
C GLY A 52 4.93 -17.26 -11.91
N GLY A 53 5.20 -17.68 -13.16
CA GLY A 53 4.23 -17.67 -14.25
C GLY A 53 4.13 -16.35 -15.03
N PHE A 54 5.05 -15.41 -14.83
CA PHE A 54 5.12 -14.16 -15.62
C PHE A 54 5.87 -14.41 -16.94
N GLY A 55 5.30 -13.98 -18.07
CA GLY A 55 5.94 -14.10 -19.39
C GLY A 55 5.67 -15.41 -20.14
N GLN A 56 4.46 -15.95 -20.04
CA GLN A 56 4.05 -17.12 -20.84
C GLN A 56 4.00 -16.80 -22.33
N THR A 57 3.74 -15.53 -22.67
CA THR A 57 3.85 -15.04 -24.05
C THR A 57 5.08 -14.13 -24.23
N PRO A 58 5.68 -14.07 -25.43
CA PRO A 58 6.81 -13.19 -25.71
C PRO A 58 6.50 -11.71 -25.45
N ALA A 59 5.26 -11.27 -25.65
CA ALA A 59 4.85 -9.89 -25.38
C ALA A 59 4.85 -9.57 -23.88
N GLU A 60 4.29 -10.46 -23.06
CA GLU A 60 4.29 -10.32 -21.60
C GLU A 60 5.70 -10.40 -21.01
N LEU A 61 6.55 -11.25 -21.58
CA LEU A 61 7.94 -11.37 -21.14
C LEU A 61 8.70 -10.06 -21.41
N ALA A 62 8.46 -9.42 -22.56
CA ALA A 62 9.03 -8.11 -22.88
C ALA A 62 8.66 -7.03 -21.84
N GLU A 63 7.40 -6.98 -21.44
CA GLU A 63 6.92 -6.01 -20.44
C GLU A 63 7.50 -6.29 -19.06
N THR A 64 7.55 -7.56 -18.66
CA THR A 64 8.12 -7.97 -17.37
C THR A 64 9.60 -7.59 -17.28
N LEU A 65 10.36 -7.80 -18.36
CA LEU A 65 11.77 -7.44 -18.43
C LEU A 65 12.00 -5.92 -18.50
N LYS A 66 11.13 -5.16 -19.18
CA LYS A 66 11.18 -3.69 -19.13
C LYS A 66 11.05 -3.16 -17.71
N ILE A 67 10.13 -3.73 -16.93
CA ILE A 67 9.89 -3.31 -15.54
C ILE A 67 11.07 -3.68 -14.65
N LEU A 68 11.64 -4.87 -14.83
CA LEU A 68 12.76 -5.34 -14.02
C LEU A 68 14.07 -4.61 -14.33
N TRP A 69 14.32 -4.27 -15.59
CA TRP A 69 15.66 -3.86 -16.05
C TRP A 69 15.76 -2.40 -16.52
N CYS A 70 14.65 -1.70 -16.74
CA CYS A 70 14.67 -0.30 -17.18
C CYS A 70 14.15 0.63 -16.08
N HIS A 71 15.03 1.48 -15.55
CA HIS A 71 14.71 2.46 -14.51
C HIS A 71 14.42 3.86 -15.08
N ASN A 72 14.85 4.12 -16.33
CA ASN A 72 14.72 5.43 -16.96
C ASN A 72 14.04 5.33 -18.34
N ARG A 73 13.34 6.39 -18.76
CA ARG A 73 12.64 6.46 -20.06
C ARG A 73 13.56 6.22 -21.27
N SER A 74 14.78 6.74 -21.22
CA SER A 74 15.79 6.51 -22.27
C SER A 74 16.20 5.02 -22.38
N GLN A 75 16.19 4.29 -21.27
CA GLN A 75 16.48 2.85 -21.26
C GLN A 75 15.33 2.03 -21.85
N GLN A 76 14.09 2.44 -21.60
CA GLN A 76 12.89 1.81 -22.18
C GLN A 76 12.85 1.97 -23.71
N GLU A 77 13.20 3.16 -24.21
CA GLU A 77 13.29 3.43 -25.66
C GLU A 77 14.42 2.63 -26.33
N GLN A 78 15.52 2.36 -25.62
CA GLN A 78 16.62 1.51 -26.10
C GLN A 78 16.31 0.01 -26.03
N PHE A 79 15.38 -0.41 -25.17
CA PHE A 79 15.01 -1.81 -24.97
C PHE A 79 14.22 -2.38 -26.15
N GLU A 80 13.23 -1.64 -26.68
CA GLU A 80 12.37 -2.08 -27.79
C GLU A 80 13.13 -2.55 -29.06
N PRO A 81 14.15 -1.80 -29.57
CA PRO A 81 14.92 -2.26 -30.73
C PRO A 81 15.83 -3.47 -30.41
N ILE A 82 16.19 -3.69 -29.14
CA ILE A 82 16.99 -4.84 -28.71
C ILE A 82 16.10 -6.08 -28.63
N TRP A 83 14.93 -5.93 -28.00
CA TRP A 83 13.94 -6.99 -27.85
C TRP A 83 13.47 -7.54 -29.20
N SER A 84 13.15 -6.64 -30.14
CA SER A 84 12.78 -6.99 -31.52
C SER A 84 13.91 -7.69 -32.28
N SER A 85 15.17 -7.27 -32.09
CA SER A 85 16.34 -7.96 -32.68
C SER A 85 16.53 -9.36 -32.10
N VAL A 86 16.24 -9.57 -30.82
CA VAL A 86 16.40 -10.87 -30.15
C VAL A 86 15.30 -11.84 -30.61
N ILE A 87 14.05 -11.38 -30.74
CA ILE A 87 12.96 -12.17 -31.34
C ILE A 87 13.27 -12.52 -32.80
N ALA A 88 13.79 -11.58 -33.59
CA ALA A 88 14.15 -11.81 -34.98
C ALA A 88 15.35 -12.77 -35.16
N SER A 89 16.18 -12.95 -34.13
CA SER A 89 17.34 -13.85 -34.15
C SER A 89 17.00 -15.32 -33.85
N ILE A 90 15.73 -15.65 -33.62
CA ILE A 90 15.28 -17.02 -33.34
C ILE A 90 15.36 -17.86 -34.62
N PRO A 91 16.19 -18.91 -34.70
CA PRO A 91 16.20 -19.82 -35.82
C PRO A 91 14.95 -20.72 -35.77
N VAL A 92 14.21 -20.81 -36.88
CA VAL A 92 13.11 -21.75 -37.05
C VAL A 92 13.66 -23.19 -36.98
N PRO A 93 13.19 -24.06 -36.06
CA PRO A 93 13.61 -25.46 -36.05
C PRO A 93 12.99 -26.20 -37.24
N GLN A 94 13.82 -26.73 -38.13
CA GLN A 94 13.41 -27.69 -39.15
C GLN A 94 13.01 -29.02 -38.48
N GLN A 95 11.88 -29.58 -38.94
CA GLN A 95 11.30 -30.84 -38.49
C GLN A 95 12.23 -32.04 -38.71
N ASN A 96 12.26 -32.99 -37.78
CA ASN A 96 12.61 -34.39 -38.04
C ASN A 96 11.76 -35.34 -37.15
N PRO A 97 11.45 -36.58 -37.61
CA PRO A 97 10.34 -37.41 -37.10
C PRO A 97 10.64 -38.20 -35.80
N PRO A 98 9.62 -38.81 -35.16
CA PRO A 98 9.66 -39.25 -33.76
C PRO A 98 10.27 -40.64 -33.54
N GLN A 99 10.93 -40.86 -32.38
CA GLN A 99 11.25 -42.20 -31.85
C GLN A 99 10.70 -42.39 -30.42
N LEU A 100 10.14 -43.57 -30.20
CA LEU A 100 9.43 -44.06 -29.00
C LEU A 100 10.36 -44.37 -27.80
N PRO A 101 9.82 -44.48 -26.57
CA PRO A 101 10.60 -44.60 -25.33
C PRO A 101 10.95 -46.04 -24.97
N GLU A 102 12.19 -46.28 -24.51
CA GLU A 102 12.61 -47.57 -23.91
C GLU A 102 12.88 -47.48 -22.40
N ARG A 103 12.60 -48.63 -21.78
CA ARG A 103 12.41 -48.96 -20.36
C ARG A 103 13.66 -48.85 -19.47
N GLN A 104 13.39 -48.64 -18.17
CA GLN A 104 14.27 -48.97 -17.04
C GLN A 104 14.70 -50.46 -17.02
N PRO A 105 15.78 -50.77 -16.29
CA PRO A 105 15.66 -51.86 -15.32
C PRO A 105 16.23 -51.57 -13.92
N THR A 106 15.50 -52.19 -12.99
CA THR A 106 15.68 -52.55 -11.58
C THR A 106 17.07 -52.99 -11.06
N LYS A 107 17.33 -52.56 -9.80
CA LYS A 107 17.62 -53.31 -8.55
C LYS A 107 18.91 -54.16 -8.46
N ILE A 108 19.63 -54.04 -7.32
CA ILE A 108 19.91 -55.10 -6.31
C ILE A 108 20.97 -54.64 -5.27
N GLU A 109 20.57 -54.77 -3.99
CA GLU A 109 21.28 -55.16 -2.73
C GLU A 109 22.67 -54.60 -2.39
N SER A 110 23.06 -54.29 -1.14
CA SER A 110 22.81 -55.00 0.13
C SER A 110 23.19 -54.13 1.35
N SER A 111 22.58 -54.51 2.48
CA SER A 111 22.51 -54.00 3.86
C SER A 111 23.85 -54.06 4.67
N PRO A 112 23.87 -54.03 6.03
CA PRO A 112 23.52 -52.96 6.98
C PRO A 112 24.60 -52.78 8.09
N GLU A 113 24.52 -51.75 8.94
CA GLU A 113 24.98 -51.89 10.34
C GLU A 113 24.21 -50.97 11.30
N ARG A 114 23.59 -51.61 12.31
CA ARG A 114 23.01 -51.05 13.55
C ARG A 114 24.16 -50.54 14.45
N ILE A 115 23.96 -49.63 15.42
CA ILE A 115 23.34 -49.84 16.75
C ILE A 115 23.06 -48.46 17.39
N ASP A 116 21.99 -48.45 18.21
CA ASP A 116 21.21 -47.37 18.86
C ASP A 116 21.92 -46.58 20.02
N PRO A 117 21.20 -45.93 20.99
CA PRO A 117 20.72 -44.53 21.02
C PRO A 117 21.13 -43.80 22.33
N LEU A 118 20.34 -42.81 22.80
CA LEU A 118 20.39 -41.98 24.04
C LEU A 118 21.03 -40.59 23.83
N ALA A 119 20.50 -39.45 24.29
CA ALA A 119 19.47 -39.17 25.29
C ALA A 119 18.80 -37.80 25.06
N GLU A 120 17.61 -37.71 25.66
CA GLU A 120 16.71 -36.60 25.94
C GLU A 120 17.34 -35.49 26.81
N ILE A 121 17.20 -34.19 26.44
CA ILE A 121 17.35 -33.05 27.37
C ILE A 121 16.36 -31.93 27.00
N THR A 122 15.59 -31.55 28.02
CA THR A 122 14.52 -30.54 28.16
C THR A 122 15.07 -29.08 28.14
N PRO A 123 14.25 -28.03 27.93
CA PRO A 123 14.74 -26.64 27.79
C PRO A 123 14.74 -25.86 29.13
N PRO A 124 15.54 -24.78 29.26
CA PRO A 124 15.41 -23.78 30.33
C PRO A 124 14.96 -22.39 29.80
N PRO A 125 14.60 -21.41 30.67
CA PRO A 125 13.32 -20.72 30.56
C PRO A 125 13.40 -19.20 30.30
N VAL A 126 12.18 -18.66 30.13
CA VAL A 126 11.73 -17.26 30.11
C VAL A 126 12.45 -16.36 31.12
N SER A 127 12.91 -15.19 30.66
CA SER A 127 13.24 -14.05 31.53
C SER A 127 12.39 -12.85 31.13
N GLN A 128 11.50 -12.46 32.04
CA GLN A 128 10.75 -11.22 32.03
C GLN A 128 11.63 -10.13 32.64
N SER A 129 11.93 -9.07 31.90
CA SER A 129 12.52 -7.85 32.46
C SER A 129 11.47 -6.74 32.49
N ILE A 130 11.01 -6.43 33.70
CA ILE A 130 10.20 -5.27 34.05
C ILE A 130 11.10 -4.04 33.97
N LEU A 131 10.68 -3.01 33.23
CA LEU A 131 11.33 -1.70 33.22
C LEU A 131 10.42 -0.68 33.92
N GLU A 132 10.87 -0.13 35.04
CA GLU A 132 10.28 1.04 35.69
C GLU A 132 10.61 2.34 34.92
N PRO A 133 9.70 3.34 34.89
CA PRO A 133 9.94 4.61 34.22
C PRO A 133 10.69 5.60 35.14
N LYS A 134 11.71 6.28 34.61
CA LYS A 134 12.40 7.40 35.27
C LYS A 134 12.01 8.72 34.61
N ALA A 135 11.68 9.69 35.45
CA ALA A 135 11.08 10.99 35.11
C ALA A 135 11.92 11.94 34.25
N GLU A 136 11.20 12.82 33.56
CA GLU A 136 11.61 13.93 32.66
C GLU A 136 12.47 15.03 33.32
N PRO A 137 13.04 15.92 32.48
CA PRO A 137 12.70 17.33 32.63
C PRO A 137 12.17 17.97 31.32
N GLN A 138 11.27 18.93 31.51
CA GLN A 138 10.47 19.63 30.51
C GLN A 138 11.26 20.62 29.64
N LEU A 139 10.85 20.74 28.37
CA LEU A 139 10.66 22.01 27.65
C LEU A 139 9.77 21.72 26.42
N SER A 140 8.71 22.51 26.28
CA SER A 140 7.61 22.31 25.33
C SER A 140 8.01 22.51 23.86
N SER A 141 7.97 21.44 23.09
CA SER A 141 7.52 21.45 21.70
C SER A 141 6.22 20.66 21.63
N LEU A 142 5.25 21.12 20.83
CA LEU A 142 4.09 20.28 20.47
C LEU A 142 4.61 18.88 20.09
N PRO A 143 3.95 17.79 20.52
CA PRO A 143 4.54 16.49 20.35
C PRO A 143 4.69 16.21 18.85
N ILE A 144 5.89 15.76 18.47
CA ILE A 144 6.28 15.39 17.10
C ILE A 144 5.47 14.18 16.61
N ARG A 145 4.76 13.50 17.52
CA ARG A 145 3.91 12.34 17.28
C ARG A 145 2.62 12.50 18.07
N ALA A 146 1.50 12.00 17.60
CA ALA A 146 0.34 11.82 18.49
C ALA A 146 0.76 10.95 19.71
N PRO A 147 0.46 11.36 20.96
CA PRO A 147 1.00 10.67 22.12
C PRO A 147 0.37 9.29 22.30
N PHE A 148 1.24 8.34 22.62
CA PHE A 148 0.88 6.99 23.02
C PHE A 148 -0.10 7.05 24.19
N THR A 149 -1.29 6.47 24.02
CA THR A 149 -2.19 6.22 25.14
C THR A 149 -1.95 4.77 25.55
N PRO A 150 -1.26 4.48 26.66
CA PRO A 150 -1.16 3.12 27.15
C PRO A 150 -2.57 2.63 27.44
N ALA A 151 -3.01 1.58 26.75
CA ALA A 151 -4.17 0.83 27.20
C ALA A 151 -3.71 0.09 28.45
N GLU A 152 -4.03 0.61 29.64
CA GLU A 152 -3.96 -0.18 30.85
C GLU A 152 -4.97 -1.32 30.67
N ASN A 153 -4.45 -2.56 30.57
CA ASN A 153 -5.26 -3.77 30.65
C ASN A 153 -5.73 -3.92 32.10
N GLU A 154 -6.62 -3.04 32.55
CA GLU A 154 -7.43 -3.33 33.72
C GLU A 154 -8.52 -4.30 33.29
N GLU A 155 -8.33 -5.58 33.64
CA GLU A 155 -9.37 -6.60 33.66
C GLU A 155 -10.45 -6.20 34.68
N THR A 156 -11.28 -5.19 34.37
CA THR A 156 -12.50 -4.92 35.12
C THR A 156 -13.68 -4.55 34.20
N SER A 157 -14.61 -5.51 34.14
CA SER A 157 -16.03 -5.37 33.79
C SER A 157 -16.49 -5.67 32.34
N PRO A 158 -17.55 -6.49 32.15
CA PRO A 158 -17.82 -7.23 30.92
C PRO A 158 -18.77 -6.49 29.97
N PHE A 159 -18.39 -5.33 29.44
CA PHE A 159 -19.04 -4.74 28.24
C PHE A 159 -18.06 -3.87 27.44
N GLN A 160 -16.80 -4.29 27.40
CA GLN A 160 -15.78 -3.56 26.64
C GLN A 160 -16.14 -3.63 25.16
N THR A 161 -16.45 -2.45 24.61
CA THR A 161 -16.71 -2.22 23.19
C THR A 161 -15.66 -2.96 22.37
N TYR A 162 -16.11 -3.84 21.47
CA TYR A 162 -15.32 -4.84 20.71
C TYR A 162 -14.25 -4.27 19.76
N TYR A 163 -13.83 -3.01 19.91
CA TYR A 163 -12.86 -2.35 19.02
C TYR A 163 -11.65 -1.84 19.79
N PRO A 164 -10.43 -2.06 19.27
CA PRO A 164 -9.17 -1.67 19.93
C PRO A 164 -8.99 -0.14 20.07
N ILE A 165 -9.73 0.66 19.29
CA ILE A 165 -9.65 2.12 19.29
C ILE A 165 -10.93 2.70 19.93
N THR A 166 -10.75 3.56 20.93
CA THR A 166 -11.86 4.23 21.61
C THR A 166 -12.28 5.50 20.87
N ARG A 167 -13.57 5.90 20.98
CA ARG A 167 -14.07 7.18 20.43
C ARG A 167 -13.24 8.38 20.89
N ARG A 168 -12.80 8.39 22.15
CA ARG A 168 -11.93 9.45 22.70
C ARG A 168 -10.58 9.49 22.00
N SER A 169 -9.98 8.34 21.72
CA SER A 169 -8.74 8.23 20.95
C SER A 169 -8.91 8.79 19.54
N LEU A 170 -10.03 8.49 18.86
CA LEU A 170 -10.35 9.06 17.54
C LEU A 170 -10.38 10.59 17.56
N VAL A 171 -11.19 11.17 18.46
CA VAL A 171 -11.32 12.63 18.61
C VAL A 171 -9.97 13.29 18.86
N TYR A 172 -9.15 12.66 19.69
CA TYR A 172 -7.84 13.19 20.03
C TYR A 172 -6.89 13.15 18.82
N ASN A 173 -6.85 12.05 18.09
CA ASN A 173 -6.10 11.90 16.84
C ASN A 173 -6.49 12.96 15.80
N TRP A 174 -7.78 13.26 15.64
CA TRP A 174 -8.22 14.32 14.71
C TRP A 174 -7.73 15.72 15.07
N ARG A 175 -7.45 16.01 16.35
CA ARG A 175 -6.88 17.30 16.76
C ARG A 175 -5.46 17.49 16.23
N TYR A 176 -4.72 16.41 16.01
CA TYR A 176 -3.36 16.45 15.46
C TYR A 176 -3.32 16.71 13.96
N LEU A 177 -4.40 16.42 13.24
CA LEU A 177 -4.51 16.69 11.81
C LEU A 177 -4.62 18.19 11.49
N ARG A 178 -4.72 19.06 12.51
CA ARG A 178 -4.80 20.52 12.36
C ARG A 178 -3.53 21.08 11.70
N ARG A 179 -3.72 21.88 10.66
CA ARG A 179 -2.68 22.65 9.96
C ARG A 179 -3.06 24.13 9.95
N LEU A 180 -2.48 24.89 10.86
CA LEU A 180 -2.75 26.33 10.98
C LEU A 180 -1.97 27.11 9.94
N VAL A 181 -2.67 27.84 9.08
CA VAL A 181 -2.11 28.74 8.07
C VAL A 181 -2.65 30.15 8.32
N ALA A 182 -1.76 31.13 8.33
CA ALA A 182 -2.09 32.54 8.55
C ALA A 182 -2.65 33.21 7.28
N ASP A 183 -3.73 32.65 6.72
CA ASP A 183 -4.39 33.17 5.51
C ASP A 183 -5.68 33.97 5.79
N GLY A 184 -6.04 34.11 7.07
CA GLY A 184 -7.19 34.90 7.48
C GLY A 184 -6.98 36.42 7.39
N PRO A 185 -8.04 37.21 7.68
CA PRO A 185 -7.95 38.66 7.75
C PRO A 185 -6.91 39.11 8.78
N ARG A 186 -6.30 40.28 8.55
CA ARG A 186 -5.31 40.88 9.46
C ARG A 186 -5.99 41.59 10.64
N ASN A 187 -6.66 40.83 11.50
CA ASN A 187 -7.50 41.32 12.59
C ASN A 187 -7.05 40.86 13.99
N VAL A 188 -5.99 40.04 14.09
CA VAL A 188 -5.47 39.57 15.37
C VAL A 188 -4.36 40.51 15.82
N VAL A 189 -4.46 41.08 17.01
CA VAL A 189 -3.39 41.93 17.56
C VAL A 189 -2.18 41.07 17.93
N ASP A 190 -1.02 41.47 17.44
CA ASP A 190 0.28 40.91 17.77
C ASP A 190 0.88 41.72 18.93
N ILE A 191 0.75 41.18 20.14
CA ILE A 191 1.15 41.87 21.37
C ILE A 191 2.66 42.08 21.39
N ASP A 192 3.43 41.06 21.03
CA ASP A 192 4.89 41.08 21.07
C ASP A 192 5.43 42.10 20.06
N ALA A 193 4.96 42.06 18.81
CA ALA A 193 5.35 43.04 17.80
C ALA A 193 4.91 44.46 18.17
N THR A 194 3.76 44.62 18.82
CA THR A 194 3.32 45.93 19.31
C THR A 194 4.23 46.46 20.41
N ILE A 195 4.65 45.62 21.38
CA ILE A 195 5.57 46.02 22.44
C ILE A 195 6.93 46.40 21.84
N ASP A 196 7.43 45.64 20.89
CA ASP A 196 8.70 45.92 20.20
C ASP A 196 8.65 47.26 19.45
N GLU A 197 7.55 47.56 18.77
CA GLU A 197 7.38 48.83 18.06
C GLU A 197 7.26 50.02 19.03
N VAL A 198 6.51 49.85 20.13
CA VAL A 198 6.35 50.86 21.18
C VAL A 198 7.69 51.15 21.87
N THR A 199 8.47 50.12 22.17
CA THR A 199 9.78 50.29 22.83
C THR A 199 10.80 50.95 21.90
N HIS A 200 10.76 50.67 20.59
CA HIS A 200 11.61 51.34 19.61
C HIS A 200 11.22 52.81 19.36
N GLN A 201 9.92 53.11 19.28
CA GLN A 201 9.42 54.45 18.98
C GLN A 201 9.35 55.35 20.23
N GLY A 202 9.21 54.76 21.42
CA GLY A 202 9.10 55.45 22.71
C GLY A 202 7.69 55.93 23.06
N PHE A 203 6.68 55.68 22.22
CA PHE A 203 5.28 56.01 22.46
C PHE A 203 4.35 55.07 21.68
N TYR A 204 3.12 54.88 22.17
CA TYR A 204 2.13 54.01 21.54
C TYR A 204 1.35 54.76 20.46
N LEU A 205 1.56 54.39 19.20
CA LEU A 205 0.82 54.92 18.05
C LEU A 205 -0.38 54.05 17.69
N ALA A 206 -0.13 52.78 17.39
CA ALA A 206 -1.14 51.84 16.93
C ALA A 206 -0.70 50.39 17.24
N PRO A 207 -1.65 49.45 17.38
CA PRO A 207 -1.33 48.05 17.54
C PRO A 207 -0.90 47.43 16.21
N VAL A 208 0.09 46.53 16.27
CA VAL A 208 0.50 45.71 15.14
C VAL A 208 -0.46 44.55 15.02
N TYR A 209 -0.98 44.33 13.81
CA TYR A 209 -1.87 43.21 13.53
C TYR A 209 -1.13 42.09 12.80
N ARG A 210 -1.51 40.85 13.08
CA ARG A 210 -1.17 39.66 12.31
C ARG A 210 -2.42 39.05 11.68
N ARG A 211 -2.21 38.20 10.67
CA ARG A 211 -3.30 37.47 10.01
C ARG A 211 -3.85 36.42 10.97
N GLN A 212 -5.16 36.25 10.97
CA GLN A 212 -5.80 35.16 11.71
C GLN A 212 -5.37 33.81 11.12
N GLU A 213 -4.95 32.91 11.99
CA GLU A 213 -4.66 31.53 11.63
C GLU A 213 -5.97 30.77 11.41
N ARG A 214 -6.08 30.09 10.27
CA ARG A 214 -7.19 29.17 9.94
C ARG A 214 -6.65 27.76 9.75
N ASN A 215 -7.47 26.77 10.09
CA ASN A 215 -7.12 25.39 9.82
C ASN A 215 -7.35 25.10 8.33
N ASP A 216 -6.29 24.85 7.58
CA ASP A 216 -6.34 24.57 6.14
C ASP A 216 -6.27 23.08 5.84
N ALA A 217 -6.27 22.24 6.88
CA ALA A 217 -6.25 20.80 6.69
C ALA A 217 -7.54 20.30 6.02
N SER A 218 -7.38 19.52 4.96
CA SER A 218 -8.48 18.86 4.24
C SER A 218 -8.31 17.35 4.37
N LEU A 219 -9.39 16.64 4.68
CA LEU A 219 -9.40 15.20 4.92
C LEU A 219 -10.30 14.48 3.90
N LEU A 220 -9.75 13.47 3.25
CA LEU A 220 -10.47 12.55 2.38
C LEU A 220 -10.46 11.16 3.03
N LEU A 221 -11.64 10.68 3.45
CA LEU A 221 -11.85 9.33 3.96
C LEU A 221 -12.37 8.41 2.86
N LEU A 222 -11.69 7.29 2.67
CA LEU A 222 -12.07 6.25 1.73
C LEU A 222 -12.30 4.93 2.48
N LEU A 223 -13.53 4.47 2.52
CA LEU A 223 -13.94 3.36 3.39
C LEU A 223 -14.45 2.17 2.58
N ASP A 224 -13.94 0.98 2.88
CA ASP A 224 -14.38 -0.25 2.23
C ASP A 224 -15.64 -0.81 2.90
N GLN A 225 -16.67 -1.06 2.10
CA GLN A 225 -17.96 -1.53 2.55
C GLN A 225 -18.20 -2.98 2.11
N ASN A 226 -19.04 -3.68 2.89
CA ASN A 226 -19.45 -5.08 2.69
C ASN A 226 -18.32 -6.12 2.85
N GLY A 227 -18.67 -7.39 2.68
CA GLY A 227 -17.72 -8.50 2.69
C GLY A 227 -17.02 -8.66 4.03
N SER A 228 -15.68 -8.69 4.01
CA SER A 228 -14.86 -8.82 5.22
C SER A 228 -14.88 -7.58 6.10
N MET A 229 -15.38 -6.44 5.62
CA MET A 229 -15.46 -5.18 6.38
C MET A 229 -16.73 -5.05 7.22
N THR A 230 -17.74 -5.90 7.02
CA THR A 230 -19.00 -5.85 7.78
C THR A 230 -18.84 -5.81 9.30
N PRO A 231 -17.91 -6.57 9.92
CA PRO A 231 -17.67 -6.48 11.37
C PRO A 231 -17.09 -5.14 11.83
N PHE A 232 -16.58 -4.29 10.94
CA PHE A 232 -15.90 -3.03 11.26
C PHE A 232 -16.75 -1.79 10.96
N HIS A 233 -17.96 -1.96 10.41
CA HIS A 233 -18.87 -0.84 10.07
C HIS A 233 -19.23 0.06 11.24
N ARG A 234 -19.33 -0.50 12.46
CA ARG A 234 -19.56 0.33 13.65
C ARG A 234 -18.37 1.23 13.95
N PHE A 235 -17.15 0.72 13.80
CA PHE A 235 -15.94 1.54 13.95
C PHE A 235 -15.86 2.61 12.86
N GLU A 236 -16.12 2.25 11.59
CA GLU A 236 -16.12 3.22 10.49
C GLU A 236 -17.14 4.33 10.70
N ARG A 237 -18.34 4.00 11.20
CA ARG A 237 -19.33 5.01 11.58
C ARG A 237 -18.80 5.93 12.68
N ASP A 238 -18.21 5.39 13.74
CA ASP A 238 -17.65 6.19 14.83
C ASP A 238 -16.47 7.06 14.33
N LEU A 239 -15.66 6.55 13.38
CA LEU A 239 -14.59 7.28 12.69
C LEU A 239 -15.15 8.48 11.91
N ILE A 240 -16.21 8.27 11.12
CA ILE A 240 -16.88 9.31 10.35
C ILE A 240 -17.54 10.34 11.27
N GLU A 241 -18.29 9.90 12.27
CA GLU A 241 -18.98 10.78 13.21
C GLU A 241 -17.98 11.68 13.95
N THR A 242 -16.88 11.09 14.45
CA THR A 242 -15.85 11.86 15.15
C THR A 242 -15.11 12.81 14.23
N ALA A 243 -14.86 12.43 12.97
CA ALA A 243 -14.25 13.30 11.98
C ALA A 243 -15.15 14.49 11.58
N LEU A 244 -16.46 14.27 11.44
CA LEU A 244 -17.41 15.31 11.00
C LEU A 244 -17.89 16.24 12.11
N TYR A 245 -18.09 15.72 13.32
CA TYR A 245 -18.79 16.46 14.38
C TYR A 245 -17.93 16.79 15.60
N GLU A 246 -16.84 16.06 15.83
CA GLU A 246 -16.01 16.19 17.03
C GLU A 246 -14.55 16.60 16.73
N SER A 247 -14.22 16.78 15.45
CA SER A 247 -12.89 17.19 15.01
C SER A 247 -12.69 18.71 15.05
N CYS A 248 -11.47 19.14 14.75
CA CYS A 248 -11.13 20.56 14.56
C CYS A 248 -11.27 21.02 13.10
N LEU A 249 -11.78 20.17 12.22
CA LEU A 249 -11.94 20.42 10.80
C LEU A 249 -13.35 20.96 10.55
N GLU A 250 -13.49 21.83 9.55
CA GLU A 250 -14.80 22.25 9.08
C GLU A 250 -15.45 21.10 8.30
N ARG A 251 -16.78 21.07 8.24
CA ARG A 251 -17.52 19.96 7.61
C ARG A 251 -17.21 19.85 6.13
N GLU A 252 -16.98 21.00 5.49
CA GLU A 252 -16.64 21.15 4.09
C GLU A 252 -15.22 20.61 3.76
N GLN A 253 -14.36 20.53 4.78
CA GLN A 253 -12.99 20.03 4.65
C GLN A 253 -12.91 18.50 4.78
N VAL A 254 -13.97 17.84 5.24
CA VAL A 254 -14.03 16.39 5.43
C VAL A 254 -14.91 15.75 4.36
N ASN A 255 -14.28 15.10 3.39
CA ASN A 255 -14.95 14.37 2.33
C ASN A 255 -14.92 12.88 2.63
N VAL A 256 -16.07 12.21 2.57
CA VAL A 256 -16.21 10.77 2.87
C VAL A 256 -16.75 10.06 1.63
N PHE A 257 -16.05 9.01 1.20
CA PHE A 257 -16.52 8.13 0.14
C PHE A 257 -16.31 6.65 0.49
N TYR A 258 -17.12 5.81 -0.14
CA TYR A 258 -17.17 4.38 0.08
C TYR A 258 -16.78 3.63 -1.19
N PHE A 259 -16.23 2.43 -1.04
CA PHE A 259 -15.95 1.52 -2.15
C PHE A 259 -16.15 0.06 -1.71
N HIS A 260 -16.05 -0.88 -2.63
CA HIS A 260 -16.08 -2.31 -2.30
C HIS A 260 -14.83 -3.00 -2.81
N ASN A 261 -14.01 -3.54 -1.91
CA ASN A 261 -12.73 -4.21 -2.14
C ASN A 261 -11.62 -3.35 -2.77
N VAL A 262 -11.87 -2.81 -3.96
CA VAL A 262 -10.94 -1.92 -4.66
C VAL A 262 -11.72 -0.83 -5.39
N PRO A 263 -11.41 0.45 -5.14
CA PRO A 263 -11.97 1.56 -5.91
C PRO A 263 -11.36 1.55 -7.31
N ALA A 264 -12.12 1.11 -8.31
CA ALA A 264 -11.63 0.99 -9.69
C ALA A 264 -11.73 2.31 -10.46
N ALA A 265 -12.95 2.73 -10.79
CA ALA A 265 -13.22 3.96 -11.55
C ALA A 265 -14.14 4.93 -10.79
N ASN A 266 -15.05 4.39 -9.99
CA ASN A 266 -16.01 5.14 -9.21
C ASN A 266 -15.88 4.78 -7.73
N VAL A 267 -16.12 5.77 -6.89
CA VAL A 267 -16.39 5.63 -5.46
C VAL A 267 -17.84 6.05 -5.20
N TYR A 268 -18.35 5.84 -3.99
CA TYR A 268 -19.76 6.05 -3.68
C TYR A 268 -19.92 7.04 -2.54
N LYS A 269 -21.00 7.82 -2.55
CA LYS A 269 -21.30 8.78 -1.46
C LYS A 269 -22.04 8.14 -0.29
N ASP A 270 -22.65 6.99 -0.52
CA ASP A 270 -23.50 6.29 0.43
C ASP A 270 -22.93 4.92 0.81
N VAL A 271 -23.27 4.48 2.02
CA VAL A 271 -22.85 3.18 2.56
C VAL A 271 -23.41 2.01 1.75
N TYR A 272 -24.56 2.19 1.09
CA TYR A 272 -25.21 1.17 0.27
C TYR A 272 -24.65 1.07 -1.15
N LEU A 273 -23.67 1.91 -1.52
CA LEU A 273 -23.02 1.92 -2.82
C LEU A 273 -24.00 2.15 -3.98
N THR A 274 -24.97 3.05 -3.79
CA THR A 274 -26.02 3.38 -4.77
C THR A 274 -25.74 4.67 -5.53
N GLU A 275 -24.95 5.59 -4.98
CA GLU A 275 -24.62 6.89 -5.57
C GLU A 275 -23.16 6.95 -6.04
N PRO A 276 -22.85 6.45 -7.26
CA PRO A 276 -21.49 6.46 -7.77
C PRO A 276 -21.05 7.87 -8.18
N ILE A 277 -19.78 8.19 -7.90
CA ILE A 277 -19.06 9.37 -8.38
C ILE A 277 -17.71 8.93 -8.94
N SER A 278 -17.29 9.56 -10.05
CA SER A 278 -15.97 9.27 -10.62
C SER A 278 -14.87 9.65 -9.65
N LEU A 279 -13.89 8.76 -9.49
CA LEU A 279 -12.71 9.01 -8.66
C LEU A 279 -11.96 10.26 -9.14
N GLU A 280 -11.91 10.50 -10.45
CA GLU A 280 -11.24 11.68 -11.03
C GLU A 280 -11.91 12.99 -10.58
N THR A 281 -13.24 13.00 -10.46
CA THR A 281 -13.97 14.17 -9.95
C THR A 281 -13.70 14.41 -8.47
N VAL A 282 -13.55 13.34 -7.68
CA VAL A 282 -13.19 13.45 -6.26
C VAL A 282 -11.76 13.99 -6.11
N LEU A 283 -10.82 13.46 -6.89
CA LEU A 283 -9.42 13.87 -6.84
C LEU A 283 -9.17 15.26 -7.42
N ALA A 284 -9.99 15.73 -8.37
CA ALA A 284 -9.92 17.10 -8.89
C ALA A 284 -10.20 18.17 -7.82
N ASN A 285 -10.95 17.81 -6.77
CA ASN A 285 -11.20 18.69 -5.62
C ASN A 285 -10.13 18.57 -4.53
N CYS A 286 -9.20 17.62 -4.66
CA CYS A 286 -8.09 17.46 -3.72
C CYS A 286 -6.94 18.39 -4.11
N SER A 287 -6.29 18.95 -3.10
CA SER A 287 -5.04 19.71 -3.24
C SER A 287 -3.85 18.84 -2.81
N ASP A 288 -2.64 19.28 -3.12
CA ASP A 288 -1.39 18.61 -2.69
C ASP A 288 -1.29 18.41 -1.16
N CYS A 289 -2.08 19.18 -0.40
CA CYS A 289 -2.14 19.15 1.06
C CYS A 289 -3.33 18.35 1.61
N THR A 290 -4.14 17.71 0.77
CA THR A 290 -5.26 16.89 1.24
C THR A 290 -4.74 15.60 1.87
N SER A 291 -5.06 15.40 3.15
CA SER A 291 -4.83 14.16 3.89
C SER A 291 -5.78 13.08 3.42
N ILE A 292 -5.27 11.97 2.89
CA ILE A 292 -6.06 10.83 2.42
C ILE A 292 -5.87 9.66 3.38
N LEU A 293 -6.95 9.22 4.01
CA LEU A 293 -6.97 8.03 4.87
C LEU A 293 -7.89 6.97 4.26
N ILE A 294 -7.31 5.80 3.99
CA ILE A 294 -8.02 4.64 3.46
C ILE A 294 -8.25 3.64 4.59
N VAL A 295 -9.45 3.09 4.72
CA VAL A 295 -9.78 2.04 5.69
C VAL A 295 -10.30 0.81 4.95
N SER A 296 -9.55 -0.28 4.98
CA SER A 296 -9.89 -1.53 4.29
C SER A 296 -8.99 -2.68 4.76
N ASP A 297 -9.49 -3.92 4.67
CA ASP A 297 -8.71 -5.12 4.98
C ASP A 297 -7.58 -5.39 3.98
N GLY A 298 -7.60 -4.77 2.79
CA GLY A 298 -6.62 -5.02 1.73
C GLY A 298 -6.57 -6.48 1.26
N GLY A 299 -7.54 -7.31 1.61
CA GLY A 299 -7.54 -8.77 1.42
C GLY A 299 -6.94 -9.61 2.55
N ALA A 300 -6.44 -8.99 3.64
CA ALA A 300 -5.90 -9.70 4.80
C ALA A 300 -6.95 -10.57 5.52
N ALA A 301 -8.23 -10.19 5.48
CA ALA A 301 -9.27 -11.01 6.10
C ALA A 301 -9.49 -12.33 5.33
N ARG A 302 -9.25 -12.32 4.01
CA ARG A 302 -9.39 -13.47 3.13
C ARG A 302 -8.15 -14.39 3.13
N GLY A 303 -6.97 -13.82 3.38
CA GLY A 303 -5.74 -14.58 3.59
C GLY A 303 -5.13 -15.21 2.33
N TYR A 304 -5.54 -14.78 1.13
CA TYR A 304 -4.94 -15.22 -0.13
C TYR A 304 -4.57 -14.03 -1.02
N ARG A 305 -3.59 -14.24 -1.90
CA ARG A 305 -3.17 -13.27 -2.91
C ARG A 305 -4.10 -13.31 -4.11
N GLU A 306 -4.69 -12.16 -4.42
CA GLU A 306 -5.52 -11.99 -5.61
C GLU A 306 -4.85 -10.97 -6.55
N LEU A 307 -4.25 -11.46 -7.63
CA LEU A 307 -3.45 -10.63 -8.53
C LEU A 307 -4.26 -9.51 -9.20
N LYS A 308 -5.54 -9.78 -9.53
CA LYS A 308 -6.46 -8.78 -10.07
C LYS A 308 -6.69 -7.62 -9.10
N ARG A 309 -6.90 -7.95 -7.81
CA ARG A 309 -7.04 -6.97 -6.73
C ARG A 309 -5.78 -6.13 -6.60
N ILE A 310 -4.62 -6.78 -6.50
CA ILE A 310 -3.33 -6.09 -6.35
C ILE A 310 -3.12 -5.11 -7.51
N ARG A 311 -3.29 -5.54 -8.77
CA ARG A 311 -3.15 -4.67 -9.95
C ARG A 311 -4.10 -3.47 -9.91
N ALA A 312 -5.36 -3.71 -9.56
CA ALA A 312 -6.37 -2.65 -9.44
C ALA A 312 -6.02 -1.66 -8.32
N THR A 313 -5.61 -2.16 -7.14
CA THR A 313 -5.18 -1.31 -6.02
C THR A 313 -3.92 -0.53 -6.36
N THR A 314 -2.93 -1.13 -7.04
CA THR A 314 -1.73 -0.41 -7.48
C THR A 314 -2.06 0.72 -8.44
N SER A 315 -2.94 0.48 -9.42
CA SER A 315 -3.41 1.52 -10.35
C SER A 315 -4.13 2.64 -9.61
N PHE A 316 -4.99 2.28 -8.66
CA PHE A 316 -5.70 3.22 -7.80
C PHE A 316 -4.74 4.09 -6.96
N LEU A 317 -3.79 3.47 -6.27
CA LEU A 317 -2.80 4.17 -5.45
C LEU A 317 -1.89 5.06 -6.29
N SER A 318 -1.56 4.63 -7.52
CA SER A 318 -0.80 5.45 -8.45
C SER A 318 -1.55 6.72 -8.84
N LYS A 319 -2.89 6.67 -8.98
CA LYS A 319 -3.71 7.86 -9.23
C LYS A 319 -3.76 8.76 -7.99
N LEU A 320 -3.95 8.21 -6.80
CA LEU A 320 -3.96 9.00 -5.56
C LEU A 320 -2.65 9.77 -5.35
N LYS A 321 -1.51 9.09 -5.57
CA LYS A 321 -0.18 9.70 -5.40
C LYS A 321 0.12 10.85 -6.36
N GLN A 322 -0.63 11.00 -7.46
CA GLN A 322 -0.50 12.14 -8.36
C GLN A 322 -1.13 13.42 -7.79
N HIS A 323 -2.06 13.30 -6.84
CA HIS A 323 -2.81 14.42 -6.26
C HIS A 323 -2.40 14.74 -4.82
N SER A 324 -1.97 13.74 -4.04
CA SER A 324 -1.51 13.96 -2.68
C SER A 324 -0.41 12.97 -2.30
N SER A 325 0.60 13.45 -1.59
CA SER A 325 1.63 12.62 -0.96
C SER A 325 1.21 12.12 0.43
N LEU A 326 0.17 12.73 1.01
CA LEU A 326 -0.31 12.49 2.37
C LEU A 326 -1.32 11.35 2.38
N ILE A 327 -0.86 10.12 2.16
CA ILE A 327 -1.71 8.93 2.08
C ILE A 327 -1.31 7.92 3.16
N ALA A 328 -2.28 7.51 3.96
CA ALA A 328 -2.13 6.38 4.88
C ALA A 328 -3.28 5.38 4.72
N TRP A 329 -3.00 4.13 5.08
CA TRP A 329 -3.98 3.04 5.06
C TRP A 329 -4.10 2.41 6.45
N LEU A 330 -5.32 2.31 6.95
CA LEU A 330 -5.64 1.67 8.22
C LEU A 330 -6.30 0.32 7.93
N ASN A 331 -5.67 -0.77 8.36
CA ASN A 331 -6.15 -2.12 8.14
C ASN A 331 -6.72 -2.70 9.45
N PRO A 332 -8.00 -3.12 9.48
CA PRO A 332 -8.60 -3.71 10.67
C PRO A 332 -8.01 -5.06 11.10
N MET A 333 -7.23 -5.71 10.23
CA MET A 333 -6.57 -6.98 10.51
C MET A 333 -5.15 -6.75 11.07
N PRO A 334 -4.68 -7.57 12.02
CA PRO A 334 -3.33 -7.45 12.56
C PRO A 334 -2.25 -7.72 11.52
N GLU A 335 -1.06 -7.14 11.71
CA GLU A 335 0.04 -7.20 10.72
C GLU A 335 0.44 -8.64 10.38
N ASP A 336 0.42 -9.55 11.36
CA ASP A 336 0.69 -10.97 11.19
C ASP A 336 -0.22 -11.63 10.13
N ARG A 337 -1.47 -11.15 9.99
CA ARG A 337 -2.45 -11.66 9.02
C ARG A 337 -2.21 -11.14 7.61
N TRP A 338 -1.34 -10.16 7.42
CA TRP A 338 -1.08 -9.61 6.09
C TRP A 338 -0.19 -10.54 5.28
N ILE A 339 0.72 -11.27 5.95
CA ILE A 339 1.69 -12.18 5.34
C ILE A 339 0.98 -13.19 4.44
N GLY A 340 1.41 -13.28 3.17
CA GLY A 340 0.83 -14.19 2.19
C GLY A 340 -0.52 -13.74 1.62
N SER A 341 -0.97 -12.52 1.90
CA SER A 341 -2.19 -11.93 1.34
C SER A 341 -1.89 -10.76 0.39
N SER A 342 -2.93 -10.21 -0.24
CA SER A 342 -2.80 -8.97 -1.03
C SER A 342 -2.39 -7.77 -0.17
N ALA A 343 -2.69 -7.76 1.14
CA ALA A 343 -2.38 -6.65 2.03
C ALA A 343 -0.88 -6.48 2.24
N GLU A 344 -0.10 -7.56 2.32
CA GLU A 344 1.37 -7.50 2.39
C GLU A 344 1.99 -6.71 1.22
N ILE A 345 1.45 -6.90 0.02
CA ILE A 345 1.94 -6.18 -1.16
C ILE A 345 1.51 -4.70 -1.09
N ILE A 346 0.29 -4.43 -0.65
CA ILE A 346 -0.21 -3.05 -0.47
C ILE A 346 0.63 -2.29 0.58
N ALA A 347 1.00 -2.95 1.69
CA ALA A 347 1.85 -2.40 2.74
C ALA A 347 3.22 -1.95 2.24
N ASN A 348 3.75 -2.61 1.21
CA ASN A 348 5.02 -2.22 0.58
C ASN A 348 4.88 -1.01 -0.38
N LEU A 349 3.66 -0.68 -0.81
CA LEU A 349 3.40 0.41 -1.74
C LEU A 349 3.11 1.73 -1.03
N ILE A 350 2.48 1.69 0.15
CA ILE A 350 2.07 2.86 0.93
C ILE A 350 2.18 2.57 2.44
N PRO A 351 2.31 3.61 3.28
CA PRO A 351 2.25 3.45 4.73
C PRO A 351 0.90 2.85 5.14
N MET A 352 0.94 1.58 5.56
CA MET A 352 -0.23 0.85 6.04
C MET A 352 0.02 0.41 7.48
N TYR A 353 -1.00 0.60 8.32
CA TYR A 353 -0.92 0.35 9.76
C TYR A 353 -2.10 -0.51 10.20
N GLU A 354 -1.87 -1.34 11.22
CA GLU A 354 -2.92 -2.04 11.94
C GLU A 354 -3.90 -1.05 12.60
N MET A 355 -5.16 -1.45 12.72
CA MET A 355 -6.19 -0.69 13.40
C MET A 355 -6.09 -0.85 14.92
N ASP A 356 -5.05 -0.29 15.51
CA ASP A 356 -4.91 -0.10 16.95
C ASP A 356 -4.62 1.38 17.27
N ASN A 357 -4.47 1.73 18.55
CA ASN A 357 -4.20 3.13 18.92
C ASN A 357 -2.87 3.63 18.34
N ASN A 358 -1.87 2.75 18.17
CA ASN A 358 -0.57 3.10 17.62
C ASN A 358 -0.63 3.33 16.12
N GLY A 359 -1.28 2.43 15.40
CA GLY A 359 -1.41 2.46 13.96
C GLY A 359 -2.29 3.61 13.50
N LEU A 360 -3.34 3.96 14.24
CA LEU A 360 -4.08 5.20 13.98
C LEU A 360 -3.19 6.44 14.19
N SER A 361 -2.47 6.51 15.31
CA SER A 361 -1.53 7.63 15.56
C SER A 361 -0.52 7.77 14.43
N ASN A 362 0.10 6.67 14.02
CA ASN A 362 1.09 6.66 12.93
C ASN A 362 0.47 7.08 11.60
N ALA A 363 -0.75 6.60 11.29
CA ALA A 363 -1.48 6.99 10.10
C ALA A 363 -1.72 8.51 10.07
N ILE A 364 -2.11 9.09 11.21
CA ILE A 364 -2.32 10.54 11.34
C ILE A 364 -1.03 11.33 11.16
N ASP A 365 0.09 10.86 11.71
CA ASP A 365 1.39 11.53 11.54
C ASP A 365 1.80 11.58 10.05
N ILE A 366 1.62 10.47 9.32
CA ILE A 366 1.86 10.41 7.87
C ILE A 366 0.96 11.38 7.10
N VAL A 367 -0.35 11.36 7.36
CA VAL A 367 -1.28 12.23 6.61
C VAL A 367 -1.18 13.71 7.01
N ARG A 368 -0.53 14.02 8.13
CA ARG A 368 -0.17 15.39 8.51
C ARG A 368 1.08 15.88 7.76
N GLY A 369 1.95 14.96 7.34
CA GLY A 369 3.18 15.23 6.60
C GLY A 369 4.43 15.34 7.48
N LEU A 370 4.52 14.53 8.54
CA LEU A 370 5.70 14.42 9.42
C LEU A 370 6.66 13.30 9.03
#